data_AF-H9F7S3-F1
#
_entry.id   AF-H9F7S3-F1
#
_cell.length_a   1.000
_cell.length_b   1.000
_cell.length_c   1.000
_cell.angle_alpha   90.00
_cell.angle_beta   90.00
_cell.angle_gamma   90.00
#
_symmetry.space_group_name_H-M   'P 1'
#
loop_
_entity.id
_entity.type
_entity.pdbx_description
1 polymer ?
#
loop_
_entity_poly.entity_id
_entity_poly.type
_entity_poly.pdbx_seq_one_letter_code
_entity_poly.pdbx_strand_id
1 'polypeptide(L)'
;KEMGSLSIKDPKLHKKTLKRTRKFVVDGVEVSITTSKIISEDEKKDEEMRFLRRQELRELRLLQKEEHRNQTQLSNKHELQLEQMHKRFEQEINAKKKFFDVELENLERQQKQQVEKMEQDHAVRRREEAKRIRLEQDRDYARFQEQLKLMKKEVKNEVEKLPRQQRKESMKQKMEEHTQKKQLLDRDFVAKQKEDLELAMKRLTTDNRREICGKERECLMKKQELLRDREAALWEMEEHQLQERHQLVKQQLKDQYFLQRHELLRKHEKEREQMQRYNQRMIEQLKVRQQQEKARLPKIQRSEGKTRMAMYKKSLHINGGGSAAEQREKIKQFSQQEEKRQKSERLQQQQKHENQMRDMLAQCESNMSELQQLQNEKCHLLVEHETQKLKALDESHNQNLKEWRDKLRPRKKALEEDLNQKKREQEMFFKLSEEAECPNPTTPSKAAKFFPYNSADAS
;
A
#
# COMPACT_ATOMS: atom_id res chain seq x y z
N LYS A 1 66.39 15.48 46.54
CA LYS A 1 66.01 16.24 47.76
C LYS A 1 64.52 16.04 47.98
N GLU A 2 64.18 14.99 48.70
CA GLU A 2 62.83 14.70 49.18
C GLU A 2 62.58 15.46 50.49
N MET A 3 61.38 16.04 50.63
CA MET A 3 60.74 16.15 51.94
C MET A 3 59.27 15.76 51.74
N GLY A 4 59.02 14.46 51.94
CA GLY A 4 57.69 13.89 51.99
C GLY A 4 56.94 14.38 53.22
N SER A 5 55.72 14.84 53.01
CA SER A 5 54.72 15.07 54.03
C SER A 5 54.43 13.75 54.76
N LEU A 6 54.85 13.65 56.01
CA LEU A 6 54.52 12.55 56.92
C LEU A 6 53.03 12.59 57.24
N SER A 7 52.26 11.85 56.45
CA SER A 7 50.89 11.46 56.79
C SER A 7 50.93 10.56 58.02
N ILE A 8 50.65 11.15 59.19
CA ILE A 8 50.39 10.42 60.43
C ILE A 8 49.08 9.65 60.20
N LYS A 9 49.22 8.37 59.85
CA LYS A 9 48.12 7.42 59.77
C LYS A 9 47.48 7.30 61.15
N ASP A 10 46.21 7.69 61.26
CA ASP A 10 45.33 7.34 62.37
C ASP A 10 45.36 5.82 62.64
N PRO A 11 45.84 5.36 63.82
CA PRO A 11 45.73 3.97 64.19
C PRO A 11 44.41 3.77 64.96
N LYS A 12 43.30 3.60 64.23
CA LYS A 12 42.06 2.88 64.63
C LYS A 12 40.85 3.27 63.76
N LEU A 13 40.84 2.84 62.50
CA LEU A 13 39.58 2.44 61.86
C LEU A 13 39.51 0.92 62.00
N HIS A 14 38.63 0.42 62.88
CA HIS A 14 38.34 -1.03 62.95
C HIS A 14 37.65 -1.44 61.64
N LYS A 15 38.42 -1.71 60.60
CA LYS A 15 37.94 -2.37 59.39
C LYS A 15 37.64 -3.81 59.79
N LYS A 16 36.35 -4.17 59.90
CA LYS A 16 35.95 -5.54 60.21
C LYS A 16 36.25 -6.40 58.98
N THR A 17 36.95 -7.51 59.10
CA THR A 17 37.25 -8.39 57.95
C THR A 17 36.36 -9.62 58.03
N LEU A 18 35.49 -9.80 57.04
CA LEU A 18 34.70 -11.02 56.91
C LEU A 18 35.55 -12.09 56.23
N LYS A 19 35.89 -13.15 56.96
CA LYS A 19 36.55 -14.33 56.40
C LYS A 19 35.51 -15.43 56.18
N ARG A 20 35.49 -16.00 54.97
CA ARG A 20 34.69 -17.19 54.65
C ARG A 20 35.62 -18.27 54.12
N THR A 21 35.74 -19.35 54.88
CA THR A 21 36.43 -20.58 54.47
C THR A 21 35.41 -21.53 53.88
N ARG A 22 35.65 -21.95 52.64
CA ARG A 22 34.90 -23.03 51.99
C ARG A 22 35.85 -24.22 51.85
N LYS A 23 35.38 -25.41 52.21
CA LYS A 23 36.14 -26.65 52.07
C LYS A 23 35.57 -27.46 50.91
N PHE A 24 36.44 -27.98 50.07
CA PHE A 24 36.09 -28.80 48.91
C PHE A 24 37.04 -29.99 48.86
N VAL A 25 36.58 -31.12 48.33
CA VAL A 25 37.44 -32.28 48.07
C VAL A 25 37.79 -32.28 46.59
N VAL A 26 39.08 -32.23 46.27
CA VAL A 26 39.61 -32.33 44.91
C VAL A 26 40.57 -33.51 44.90
N ASP A 27 40.33 -34.49 44.02
CA ASP A 27 41.12 -35.74 43.90
C ASP A 27 41.30 -36.51 45.22
N GLY A 28 40.23 -36.57 46.03
CA GLY A 28 40.21 -37.31 47.30
C GLY A 28 40.88 -36.62 48.47
N VAL A 29 41.44 -35.41 48.29
CA VAL A 29 42.08 -34.61 49.35
C VAL A 29 41.21 -33.40 49.68
N GLU A 30 40.93 -33.17 50.96
CA GLU A 30 40.15 -32.01 51.42
C GLU A 30 41.00 -30.74 51.38
N VAL A 31 40.63 -29.79 50.53
CA VAL A 31 41.28 -28.49 50.34
C VAL A 31 40.33 -27.39 50.84
N SER A 32 40.82 -26.55 51.75
CA SER A 32 40.06 -25.40 52.24
C SER A 32 40.56 -24.09 51.63
N ILE A 33 39.67 -23.35 50.97
CA ILE A 33 39.93 -22.01 50.44
C ILE A 33 39.30 -20.99 51.37
N THR A 34 40.12 -20.13 51.97
CA THR A 34 39.66 -19.01 52.79
C THR A 34 39.72 -17.72 52.00
N THR A 35 38.55 -17.13 51.77
CA THR A 35 38.43 -15.79 51.17
C THR A 35 38.18 -14.76 52.26
N SER A 36 38.91 -13.63 52.24
CA SER A 36 38.74 -12.55 53.21
C SER A 36 38.34 -11.25 52.52
N LYS A 37 37.25 -10.62 52.97
CA LYS A 37 36.78 -9.31 52.49
C LYS A 37 36.82 -8.29 53.62
N ILE A 38 37.44 -7.15 53.37
CA ILE A 38 37.49 -6.03 54.31
C ILE A 38 36.15 -5.27 54.23
N ILE A 39 35.37 -5.26 55.31
CA ILE A 39 34.14 -4.46 55.46
C ILE A 39 34.55 -3.03 55.81
N SER A 40 34.34 -2.11 54.87
CA SER A 40 34.49 -0.67 55.05
C SER A 40 33.12 0.02 55.20
N GLU A 41 33.10 1.29 55.64
CA GLU A 41 31.90 2.15 55.63
C GLU A 41 31.25 2.28 54.23
N ASP A 42 31.95 1.88 53.16
CA ASP A 42 31.45 1.87 51.78
C ASP A 42 30.51 0.69 51.46
N GLU A 43 30.45 -0.37 52.27
CA GLU A 43 29.51 -1.49 52.01
C GLU A 43 28.04 -1.06 52.04
N LYS A 44 27.70 -0.07 52.88
CA LYS A 44 26.35 0.48 52.95
C LYS A 44 25.98 1.23 51.66
N LYS A 45 26.94 1.96 51.07
CA LYS A 45 26.74 2.63 49.77
C LYS A 45 26.53 1.63 48.65
N ASP A 46 27.30 0.53 48.66
CA ASP A 46 27.16 -0.53 47.66
C ASP A 46 25.80 -1.24 47.75
N GLU A 47 25.30 -1.51 48.95
CA GLU A 47 23.98 -2.11 49.18
C GLU A 47 22.85 -1.20 48.66
N GLU A 48 23.00 0.09 48.94
CA GLU A 48 22.10 1.15 48.52
C GLU A 48 22.06 1.34 46.99
N MET A 49 23.22 1.28 46.32
CA MET A 49 23.32 1.31 44.86
C MET A 49 22.73 0.04 44.23
N ARG A 50 22.95 -1.14 44.83
CA ARG A 50 22.31 -2.39 44.40
C ARG A 50 20.79 -2.32 44.50
N PHE A 51 20.25 -1.68 45.53
CA PHE A 51 18.81 -1.49 45.67
C PHE A 51 18.21 -0.63 44.55
N LEU A 52 18.84 0.51 44.23
CA LEU A 52 18.42 1.37 43.12
C LEU A 52 18.45 0.61 41.80
N ARG A 53 19.54 -0.12 41.53
CA ARG A 53 19.65 -0.91 40.30
C ARG A 53 18.55 -1.96 40.18
N ARG A 54 18.18 -2.62 41.28
CA ARG A 54 17.04 -3.57 41.28
C ARG A 54 15.70 -2.88 41.02
N GLN A 55 15.53 -1.65 41.50
CA GLN A 55 14.33 -0.86 41.23
C GLN A 55 14.25 -0.45 39.76
N GLU A 56 15.33 0.09 39.19
CA GLU A 56 15.44 0.45 37.77
C GLU A 56 15.07 -0.74 36.85
N LEU A 57 15.61 -1.93 37.15
CA LEU A 57 15.32 -3.14 36.38
C LEU A 57 13.84 -3.56 36.45
N ARG A 58 13.15 -3.32 37.57
CA ARG A 58 11.71 -3.60 37.69
C ARG A 58 10.89 -2.59 36.89
N GLU A 59 11.23 -1.32 36.98
CA GLU A 59 10.58 -0.24 36.20
C GLU A 59 10.74 -0.52 34.69
N LEU A 60 11.93 -0.91 34.24
CA LEU A 60 12.20 -1.27 32.84
C LEU A 60 11.34 -2.45 32.37
N ARG A 61 11.17 -3.49 33.18
CA ARG A 61 10.32 -4.64 32.84
C ARG A 61 8.85 -4.26 32.69
N LEU A 62 8.35 -3.37 33.55
CA LEU A 62 6.96 -2.90 33.45
C LEU A 62 6.75 -2.08 32.18
N LEU A 63 7.71 -1.22 31.85
CA LEU A 63 7.67 -0.39 30.65
C LEU A 63 7.69 -1.25 29.38
N GLN A 64 8.56 -2.27 29.33
CA GLN A 64 8.61 -3.23 28.22
C GLN A 64 7.31 -4.02 28.07
N LYS A 65 6.67 -4.40 29.19
CA LYS A 65 5.38 -5.10 29.16
C LYS A 65 4.27 -4.22 28.59
N GLU A 66 4.26 -2.93 28.94
CA GLU A 66 3.30 -1.96 28.41
C GLU A 66 3.54 -1.66 26.92
N GLU A 67 4.80 -1.45 26.53
CA GLU A 67 5.22 -1.28 25.13
C GLU A 67 4.78 -2.46 24.26
N HIS A 68 5.04 -3.69 24.72
CA HIS A 68 4.60 -4.89 23.99
C HIS A 68 3.09 -4.94 23.83
N ARG A 69 2.32 -4.61 24.89
CA ARG A 69 0.87 -4.57 24.83
C ARG A 69 0.37 -3.54 23.82
N ASN A 70 0.91 -2.32 23.84
CA ASN A 70 0.51 -1.27 22.90
C ASN A 70 0.85 -1.65 21.46
N GLN A 71 2.03 -2.25 21.24
CA GLN A 71 2.46 -2.74 19.94
C GLN A 71 1.52 -3.83 19.41
N THR A 72 1.14 -4.81 20.23
CA THR A 72 0.17 -5.84 19.84
C THR A 72 -1.20 -5.25 19.50
N GLN A 73 -1.70 -4.31 20.31
CA GLN A 73 -2.98 -3.66 20.04
C GLN A 73 -2.97 -2.89 18.71
N LEU A 74 -1.87 -2.16 18.44
CA LEU A 74 -1.71 -1.44 17.20
C LEU A 74 -1.60 -2.40 16.00
N SER A 75 -0.84 -3.48 16.13
CA SER A 75 -0.69 -4.51 15.10
C SER A 75 -2.05 -5.12 14.72
N ASN A 76 -2.86 -5.50 15.72
CA ASN A 76 -4.19 -6.08 15.49
C ASN A 76 -5.12 -5.07 14.80
N LYS A 77 -5.05 -3.78 15.17
CA LYS A 77 -5.80 -2.70 14.50
C LYS A 77 -5.40 -2.59 13.02
N HIS A 78 -4.10 -2.65 12.72
CA HIS A 78 -3.59 -2.56 11.35
C HIS A 78 -4.01 -3.75 10.49
N GLU A 79 -3.97 -4.96 11.05
CA GLU A 79 -4.43 -6.17 10.37
C GLU A 79 -5.93 -6.09 10.03
N LEU A 80 -6.75 -5.67 11.00
CA LEU A 80 -8.18 -5.48 10.78
C LEU A 80 -8.49 -4.45 9.68
N GLN A 81 -7.76 -3.33 9.64
CA GLN A 81 -7.93 -2.32 8.59
C GLN A 81 -7.58 -2.85 7.20
N LEU A 82 -6.52 -3.67 7.10
CA LEU A 82 -6.13 -4.30 5.84
C LEU A 82 -7.19 -5.30 5.35
N GLU A 83 -7.71 -6.14 6.26
CA GLU A 83 -8.76 -7.10 5.94
C GLU A 83 -10.05 -6.40 5.47
N GLN A 84 -10.47 -5.34 6.16
CA GLN A 84 -11.65 -4.55 5.77
C GLN A 84 -11.48 -3.93 4.38
N MET A 85 -10.30 -3.38 4.07
CA MET A 85 -10.00 -2.81 2.77
C MET A 85 -10.07 -3.87 1.66
N HIS A 86 -9.44 -5.04 1.86
CA HIS A 86 -9.48 -6.13 0.89
C HIS A 86 -10.91 -6.62 0.64
N LYS A 87 -11.69 -6.84 1.72
CA LYS A 87 -13.08 -7.30 1.60
C LYS A 87 -13.96 -6.32 0.83
N ARG A 88 -13.83 -5.02 1.09
CA ARG A 88 -14.59 -4.00 0.34
C ARG A 88 -14.18 -4.00 -1.14
N PHE A 89 -12.90 -4.09 -1.43
CA PHE A 89 -12.41 -4.12 -2.81
C PHE A 89 -12.91 -5.35 -3.59
N GLU A 90 -12.87 -6.53 -2.97
CA GLU A 90 -13.43 -7.75 -3.58
C GLU A 90 -14.92 -7.63 -3.89
N GLN A 91 -15.69 -7.02 -2.98
CA GLN A 91 -17.11 -6.76 -3.20
C GLN A 91 -17.33 -5.81 -4.37
N GLU A 92 -16.55 -4.73 -4.46
CA GLU A 92 -16.65 -3.73 -5.53
C GLU A 92 -16.31 -4.33 -6.91
N ILE A 93 -15.20 -5.07 -7.00
CA ILE A 93 -14.82 -5.81 -8.23
C ILE A 93 -15.94 -6.76 -8.65
N ASN A 94 -16.46 -7.55 -7.72
CA ASN A 94 -17.47 -8.55 -8.05
C ASN A 94 -18.79 -7.89 -8.48
N ALA A 95 -19.16 -6.77 -7.87
CA ALA A 95 -20.33 -5.99 -8.27
C ALA A 95 -20.15 -5.42 -9.69
N LYS A 96 -18.99 -4.83 -10.00
CA LYS A 96 -18.70 -4.29 -11.33
C LYS A 96 -18.66 -5.36 -12.41
N LYS A 97 -18.03 -6.51 -12.15
CA LYS A 97 -18.01 -7.64 -13.09
C LYS A 97 -19.44 -8.10 -13.40
N LYS A 98 -20.24 -8.36 -12.36
CA LYS A 98 -21.65 -8.76 -12.51
C LYS A 98 -22.47 -7.74 -13.30
N PHE A 99 -22.25 -6.45 -13.08
CA PHE A 99 -22.93 -5.39 -13.82
C PHE A 99 -22.66 -5.51 -15.33
N PHE A 100 -21.40 -5.59 -15.75
CA PHE A 100 -21.07 -5.69 -17.17
C PHE A 100 -21.47 -7.03 -17.79
N ASP A 101 -21.40 -8.13 -17.02
CA ASP A 101 -21.85 -9.44 -17.50
C ASP A 101 -23.37 -9.42 -17.81
N VAL A 102 -24.17 -8.78 -16.96
CA VAL A 102 -25.62 -8.59 -17.18
C VAL A 102 -25.90 -7.66 -18.36
N GLU A 103 -25.18 -6.55 -18.50
CA GLU A 103 -25.36 -5.63 -19.64
C GLU A 103 -25.00 -6.28 -20.98
N LEU A 104 -23.96 -7.12 -21.01
CA LEU A 104 -23.60 -7.90 -22.20
C LEU A 104 -24.69 -8.93 -22.54
N GLU A 105 -25.20 -9.67 -21.56
CA GLU A 105 -26.30 -10.62 -21.77
C GLU A 105 -27.57 -9.92 -22.29
N ASN A 106 -27.89 -8.76 -21.72
CA ASN A 106 -29.03 -7.95 -22.16
C ASN A 106 -28.86 -7.48 -23.61
N LEU A 107 -27.66 -7.02 -23.99
CA LEU A 107 -27.36 -6.60 -25.34
C LEU A 107 -27.50 -7.77 -26.35
N GLU A 108 -26.97 -8.95 -26.01
CA GLU A 108 -27.08 -10.16 -26.84
C GLU A 108 -28.54 -10.60 -27.01
N ARG A 109 -29.34 -10.54 -25.93
CA ARG A 109 -30.78 -10.84 -26.00
C ARG A 109 -31.52 -9.85 -26.89
N GLN A 110 -31.22 -8.55 -26.76
CA GLN A 110 -31.84 -7.50 -27.59
C GLN A 110 -31.47 -7.67 -29.08
N GLN A 111 -30.19 -7.96 -29.38
CA GLN A 111 -29.73 -8.26 -30.73
C GLN A 111 -30.53 -9.39 -31.36
N LYS A 112 -30.63 -10.53 -30.65
CA LYS A 112 -31.33 -11.71 -31.14
C LYS A 112 -32.80 -11.39 -31.47
N GLN A 113 -33.50 -10.73 -30.56
CA GLN A 113 -34.90 -10.32 -30.78
C GLN A 113 -35.04 -9.36 -31.96
N GLN A 114 -34.08 -8.45 -32.14
CA GLN A 114 -34.10 -7.50 -33.24
C GLN A 114 -33.89 -8.17 -34.60
N VAL A 115 -32.97 -9.13 -34.69
CA VAL A 115 -32.74 -9.91 -35.92
C VAL A 115 -33.97 -10.75 -36.26
N GLU A 116 -34.51 -11.50 -35.29
CA GLU A 116 -35.72 -12.32 -35.48
C GLU A 116 -36.90 -11.47 -35.99
N LYS A 117 -37.08 -10.27 -35.44
CA LYS A 117 -38.11 -9.34 -35.90
C LYS A 117 -37.87 -8.87 -37.34
N MET A 118 -36.64 -8.48 -37.69
CA MET A 118 -36.32 -8.07 -39.06
C MET A 118 -36.55 -9.21 -40.06
N GLU A 119 -36.17 -10.44 -39.72
CA GLU A 119 -36.39 -11.60 -40.58
C GLU A 119 -37.89 -11.85 -40.83
N GLN A 120 -38.73 -11.68 -39.80
CA GLN A 120 -40.20 -11.73 -39.94
C GLN A 120 -40.72 -10.63 -40.87
N ASP A 121 -40.29 -9.38 -40.67
CA ASP A 121 -40.67 -8.24 -41.50
C ASP A 121 -40.21 -8.42 -42.96
N HIS A 122 -39.01 -8.97 -43.18
CA HIS A 122 -38.46 -9.33 -44.49
C HIS A 122 -39.28 -10.43 -45.17
N ALA A 123 -39.75 -11.42 -44.42
CA ALA A 123 -40.63 -12.48 -44.94
C ALA A 123 -42.02 -11.95 -45.31
N VAL A 124 -42.55 -10.95 -44.60
CA VAL A 124 -43.80 -10.25 -44.96
C VAL A 124 -43.58 -9.43 -46.23
N ARG A 125 -42.56 -8.56 -46.28
CA ARG A 125 -42.23 -7.75 -47.45
C ARG A 125 -42.03 -8.58 -48.72
N ARG A 126 -41.32 -9.71 -48.63
CA ARG A 126 -41.16 -10.64 -49.77
C ARG A 126 -42.49 -11.20 -50.27
N ARG A 127 -43.42 -11.54 -49.37
CA ARG A 127 -44.75 -12.05 -49.75
C ARG A 127 -45.59 -10.96 -50.42
N GLU A 128 -45.56 -9.74 -49.91
CA GLU A 128 -46.31 -8.60 -50.44
C GLU A 128 -45.78 -8.18 -51.81
N GLU A 129 -44.46 -8.05 -51.96
CA GLU A 129 -43.83 -7.70 -53.23
C GLU A 129 -44.09 -8.77 -54.30
N ALA A 130 -43.99 -10.06 -53.95
CA ALA A 130 -44.34 -11.15 -54.86
C ALA A 130 -45.82 -11.12 -55.30
N LYS A 131 -46.74 -10.69 -54.42
CA LYS A 131 -48.16 -10.47 -54.80
C LYS A 131 -48.30 -9.26 -55.73
N ARG A 132 -47.60 -8.16 -55.45
CA ARG A 132 -47.61 -6.96 -56.29
C ARG A 132 -47.13 -7.24 -57.70
N ILE A 133 -45.99 -7.93 -57.84
CA ILE A 133 -45.40 -8.26 -59.15
C ILE A 133 -46.33 -9.18 -59.95
N ARG A 134 -46.94 -10.21 -59.32
CA ARG A 134 -47.91 -11.06 -60.02
C ARG A 134 -49.10 -10.27 -60.57
N LEU A 135 -49.66 -9.36 -59.77
CA LEU A 135 -50.78 -8.52 -60.20
C LEU A 135 -50.39 -7.59 -61.37
N GLU A 136 -49.16 -7.07 -61.36
CA GLU A 136 -48.62 -6.24 -62.43
C GLU A 136 -48.37 -7.06 -63.71
N GLN A 137 -47.80 -8.26 -63.58
CA GLN A 137 -47.62 -9.21 -64.68
C GLN A 137 -48.95 -9.59 -65.34
N ASP A 138 -50.01 -9.84 -64.56
CA ASP A 138 -51.35 -10.15 -65.09
C ASP A 138 -51.92 -8.96 -65.90
N ARG A 139 -51.74 -7.73 -65.41
CA ARG A 139 -52.17 -6.51 -66.12
C ARG A 139 -51.38 -6.28 -67.40
N ASP A 140 -50.08 -6.47 -67.37
CA ASP A 140 -49.22 -6.36 -68.55
C ASP A 140 -49.53 -7.44 -69.58
N TYR A 141 -49.79 -8.67 -69.13
CA TYR A 141 -50.19 -9.76 -70.02
C TYR A 141 -51.52 -9.47 -70.70
N ALA A 142 -52.50 -8.91 -69.98
CA ALA A 142 -53.77 -8.49 -70.57
C ALA A 142 -53.58 -7.42 -71.66
N ARG A 143 -52.76 -6.39 -71.39
CA ARG A 143 -52.40 -5.35 -72.39
C ARG A 143 -51.71 -5.94 -73.61
N PHE A 144 -50.76 -6.84 -73.39
CA PHE A 144 -50.02 -7.52 -74.45
C PHE A 144 -50.94 -8.39 -75.33
N GLN A 145 -51.87 -9.14 -74.74
CA GLN A 145 -52.88 -9.90 -75.48
C GLN A 145 -53.78 -9.00 -76.34
N GLU A 146 -54.13 -7.80 -75.85
CA GLU A 146 -54.88 -6.81 -76.64
C GLU A 146 -54.06 -6.29 -77.83
N GLN A 147 -52.78 -5.98 -77.62
CA GLN A 147 -51.87 -5.56 -78.68
C GLN A 147 -51.73 -6.62 -79.79
N LEU A 148 -51.59 -7.91 -79.42
CA LEU A 148 -51.56 -9.01 -80.39
C LEU A 148 -52.86 -9.13 -81.20
N LYS A 149 -54.01 -8.83 -80.58
CA LYS A 149 -55.30 -8.79 -81.31
C LYS A 149 -55.35 -7.63 -82.31
N LEU A 150 -54.80 -6.47 -81.96
CA LEU A 150 -54.72 -5.31 -82.86
C LEU A 150 -53.78 -5.59 -84.05
N MET A 151 -52.58 -6.13 -83.81
CA MET A 151 -51.65 -6.52 -84.87
C MET A 151 -52.27 -7.54 -85.84
N LYS A 152 -53.07 -8.49 -85.34
CA LYS A 152 -53.81 -9.43 -86.19
C LYS A 152 -54.85 -8.74 -87.07
N LYS A 153 -55.51 -7.69 -86.57
CA LYS A 153 -56.46 -6.89 -87.36
C LYS A 153 -55.74 -6.07 -88.43
N GLU A 154 -54.59 -5.47 -88.10
CA GLU A 154 -53.77 -4.71 -89.05
C GLU A 154 -53.28 -5.58 -90.21
N VAL A 155 -52.78 -6.79 -89.92
CA VAL A 155 -52.35 -7.77 -90.95
C VAL A 155 -53.50 -8.10 -91.91
N LYS A 156 -54.73 -8.27 -91.41
CA LYS A 156 -55.91 -8.49 -92.26
C LYS A 156 -56.22 -7.26 -93.12
N ASN A 157 -56.19 -6.07 -92.53
CA ASN A 157 -56.45 -4.81 -93.23
C ASN A 157 -55.40 -4.52 -94.31
N GLU A 158 -54.12 -4.89 -94.11
CA GLU A 158 -53.07 -4.77 -95.12
C GLU A 158 -53.30 -5.70 -96.31
N VAL A 159 -53.68 -6.96 -96.05
CA VAL A 159 -53.99 -7.94 -97.10
C VAL A 159 -55.21 -7.51 -97.92
N GLU A 160 -56.21 -6.88 -97.30
CA GLU A 160 -57.41 -6.38 -98.00
C GLU A 160 -57.11 -5.27 -99.02
N LYS A 161 -56.02 -4.52 -98.84
CA LYS A 161 -55.58 -3.44 -99.75
C LYS A 161 -54.88 -3.96 -101.02
N LEU A 162 -54.59 -5.25 -101.11
CA LEU A 162 -53.92 -5.86 -102.27
C LEU A 162 -54.90 -6.14 -103.45
N PRO A 163 -54.41 -6.38 -104.68
CA PRO A 163 -55.25 -6.80 -105.80
C PRO A 163 -55.99 -8.12 -105.53
N ARG A 164 -57.26 -8.23 -105.95
CA ARG A 164 -58.19 -9.32 -105.59
C ARG A 164 -57.66 -10.73 -105.91
N GLN A 165 -56.83 -10.88 -106.94
CA GLN A 165 -56.20 -12.14 -107.35
C GLN A 165 -55.09 -12.61 -106.39
N GLN A 166 -54.40 -11.69 -105.69
CA GLN A 166 -53.27 -11.99 -104.79
C GLN A 166 -53.69 -12.14 -103.32
N ARG A 167 -54.89 -11.69 -102.94
CA ARG A 167 -55.36 -11.67 -101.54
C ARG A 167 -55.41 -13.04 -100.89
N LYS A 168 -55.81 -14.09 -101.61
CA LYS A 168 -55.99 -15.44 -101.01
C LYS A 168 -54.65 -16.04 -100.58
N GLU A 169 -53.65 -15.95 -101.44
CA GLU A 169 -52.30 -16.47 -101.18
C GLU A 169 -51.55 -15.59 -100.18
N SER A 170 -51.65 -14.26 -100.33
CA SER A 170 -51.06 -13.30 -99.39
C SER A 170 -51.69 -13.39 -97.99
N MET A 171 -53.01 -13.59 -97.87
CA MET A 171 -53.69 -13.82 -96.57
C MET A 171 -53.12 -15.05 -95.86
N LYS A 172 -52.92 -16.15 -96.59
CA LYS A 172 -52.38 -17.39 -96.03
C LYS A 172 -50.96 -17.17 -95.52
N GLN A 173 -50.08 -16.59 -96.34
CA GLN A 173 -48.70 -16.32 -95.97
C GLN A 173 -48.59 -15.33 -94.80
N LYS A 174 -49.31 -14.21 -94.85
CA LYS A 174 -49.28 -13.18 -93.80
C LYS A 174 -49.87 -13.65 -92.47
N MET A 175 -50.87 -14.53 -92.49
CA MET A 175 -51.41 -15.13 -91.27
C MET A 175 -50.49 -16.20 -90.67
N GLU A 176 -49.75 -16.94 -91.50
CA GLU A 176 -48.69 -17.85 -91.06
C GLU A 176 -47.52 -17.07 -90.43
N GLU A 177 -47.02 -16.04 -91.12
CA GLU A 177 -46.00 -15.11 -90.61
C GLU A 177 -46.43 -14.46 -89.29
N HIS A 178 -47.68 -13.98 -89.20
CA HIS A 178 -48.23 -13.41 -87.97
C HIS A 178 -48.31 -14.45 -86.84
N THR A 179 -48.62 -15.72 -87.15
CA THR A 179 -48.70 -16.79 -86.13
C THR A 179 -47.32 -17.10 -85.57
N GLN A 180 -46.31 -17.21 -86.43
CA GLN A 180 -44.91 -17.40 -86.00
C GLN A 180 -44.40 -16.19 -85.21
N LYS A 181 -44.67 -14.97 -85.69
CA LYS A 181 -44.33 -13.72 -84.99
C LYS A 181 -45.02 -13.62 -83.63
N LYS A 182 -46.30 -13.98 -83.54
CA LYS A 182 -47.04 -14.05 -82.28
C LYS A 182 -46.37 -15.01 -81.30
N GLN A 183 -46.05 -16.23 -81.73
CA GLN A 183 -45.40 -17.22 -80.86
C GLN A 183 -44.07 -16.72 -80.31
N LEU A 184 -43.27 -16.05 -81.15
CA LEU A 184 -41.99 -15.46 -80.73
C LEU A 184 -42.19 -14.32 -79.73
N LEU A 185 -43.12 -13.41 -80.01
CA LEU A 185 -43.45 -12.32 -79.09
C LEU A 185 -44.03 -12.83 -77.76
N ASP A 186 -44.91 -13.83 -77.78
CA ASP A 186 -45.47 -14.48 -76.58
C ASP A 186 -44.33 -15.09 -75.74
N ARG A 187 -43.40 -15.80 -76.37
CA ARG A 187 -42.25 -16.41 -75.70
C ARG A 187 -41.35 -15.36 -75.06
N ASP A 188 -40.98 -14.33 -75.82
CA ASP A 188 -40.07 -13.28 -75.37
C ASP A 188 -40.72 -12.44 -74.26
N PHE A 189 -42.04 -12.19 -74.32
CA PHE A 189 -42.79 -11.50 -73.27
C PHE A 189 -42.78 -12.28 -71.95
N VAL A 190 -43.08 -13.58 -71.99
CA VAL A 190 -43.06 -14.44 -70.79
C VAL A 190 -41.64 -14.57 -70.23
N ALA A 191 -40.64 -14.72 -71.09
CA ALA A 191 -39.23 -14.75 -70.67
C ALA A 191 -38.83 -13.46 -69.96
N LYS A 192 -39.21 -12.30 -70.51
CA LYS A 192 -38.95 -10.99 -69.91
C LYS A 192 -39.65 -10.83 -68.56
N GLN A 193 -40.94 -11.19 -68.46
CA GLN A 193 -41.66 -11.13 -67.18
C GLN A 193 -40.99 -12.00 -66.10
N LYS A 194 -40.50 -13.18 -66.49
CA LYS A 194 -39.76 -14.07 -65.58
C LYS A 194 -38.44 -13.45 -65.14
N GLU A 195 -37.66 -12.89 -66.07
CA GLU A 195 -36.39 -12.21 -65.78
C GLU A 195 -36.60 -11.01 -64.84
N ASP A 196 -37.59 -10.16 -65.12
CA ASP A 196 -37.93 -8.99 -64.31
C ASP A 196 -38.34 -9.40 -62.88
N LEU A 197 -39.12 -10.49 -62.72
CA LEU A 197 -39.46 -11.05 -61.41
C LEU A 197 -38.22 -11.57 -60.68
N GLU A 198 -37.37 -12.34 -61.34
CA GLU A 198 -36.14 -12.85 -60.74
C GLU A 198 -35.23 -11.71 -60.29
N LEU A 199 -35.09 -10.66 -61.10
CA LEU A 199 -34.30 -9.47 -60.77
C LEU A 199 -34.88 -8.71 -59.58
N ALA A 200 -36.20 -8.49 -59.55
CA ALA A 200 -36.87 -7.83 -58.43
C ALA A 200 -36.71 -8.63 -57.12
N MET A 201 -36.87 -9.95 -57.16
CA MET A 201 -36.71 -10.81 -55.98
C MET A 201 -35.25 -10.88 -55.50
N LYS A 202 -34.28 -10.89 -56.42
CA LYS A 202 -32.85 -10.80 -56.09
C LYS A 202 -32.54 -9.48 -55.40
N ARG A 203 -32.98 -8.35 -55.97
CA ARG A 203 -32.80 -7.01 -55.37
C ARG A 203 -33.35 -6.94 -53.94
N LEU A 204 -34.59 -7.41 -53.74
CA LEU A 204 -35.21 -7.42 -52.42
C LEU A 204 -34.44 -8.30 -51.41
N THR A 205 -33.89 -9.43 -51.86
CA THR A 205 -33.07 -10.31 -51.02
C THR A 205 -31.74 -9.64 -50.63
N THR A 206 -31.07 -8.98 -51.58
CA THR A 206 -29.87 -8.19 -51.32
C THR A 206 -30.13 -7.04 -50.35
N ASP A 207 -31.24 -6.33 -50.49
CA ASP A 207 -31.61 -5.21 -49.61
C ASP A 207 -31.91 -5.69 -48.18
N ASN A 208 -32.71 -6.75 -48.02
CA ASN A 208 -32.98 -7.39 -46.72
C ASN A 208 -31.67 -7.79 -46.02
N ARG A 209 -30.74 -8.41 -46.76
CA ARG A 209 -29.46 -8.83 -46.23
C ARG A 209 -28.56 -7.66 -45.86
N ARG A 210 -28.57 -6.58 -46.65
CA ARG A 210 -27.87 -5.32 -46.33
C ARG A 210 -28.40 -4.71 -45.03
N GLU A 211 -29.72 -4.72 -44.81
CA GLU A 211 -30.34 -4.24 -43.58
C GLU A 211 -29.87 -5.06 -42.36
N ILE A 212 -29.92 -6.40 -42.43
CA ILE A 212 -29.43 -7.28 -41.34
C ILE A 212 -27.95 -7.00 -41.06
N CYS A 213 -27.11 -6.98 -42.10
CA CYS A 213 -25.69 -6.70 -41.96
C CYS A 213 -25.42 -5.35 -41.30
N GLY A 214 -26.18 -4.30 -41.67
CA GLY A 214 -26.09 -2.99 -41.05
C GLY A 214 -26.39 -3.01 -39.55
N LYS A 215 -27.45 -3.71 -39.13
CA LYS A 215 -27.80 -3.86 -37.71
C LYS A 215 -26.85 -4.72 -36.92
N GLU A 216 -26.34 -5.79 -37.51
CA GLU A 216 -25.32 -6.66 -36.91
C GLU A 216 -24.00 -5.90 -36.64
N ARG A 217 -23.60 -5.00 -37.55
CA ARG A 217 -22.47 -4.09 -37.33
C ARG A 217 -22.75 -3.10 -36.18
N GLU A 218 -23.95 -2.54 -36.11
CA GLU A 218 -24.36 -1.64 -35.03
C GLU A 218 -24.30 -2.34 -33.66
N CYS A 219 -24.81 -3.57 -33.56
CA CYS A 219 -24.75 -4.35 -32.33
C CYS A 219 -23.30 -4.66 -31.94
N LEU A 220 -22.46 -5.08 -32.90
CA LEU A 220 -21.06 -5.36 -32.61
C LEU A 220 -20.34 -4.12 -32.08
N MET A 221 -20.58 -2.93 -32.66
CA MET A 221 -19.99 -1.69 -32.14
C MET A 221 -20.40 -1.41 -30.70
N LYS A 222 -21.70 -1.55 -30.37
CA LYS A 222 -22.20 -1.39 -28.99
C LYS A 222 -21.57 -2.41 -28.03
N LYS A 223 -21.42 -3.67 -28.47
CA LYS A 223 -20.76 -4.72 -27.69
C LYS A 223 -19.30 -4.39 -27.42
N GLN A 224 -18.58 -3.89 -28.42
CA GLN A 224 -17.18 -3.47 -28.26
C GLN A 224 -17.03 -2.28 -27.32
N GLU A 225 -17.95 -1.30 -27.37
CA GLU A 225 -17.98 -0.17 -26.45
C GLU A 225 -18.16 -0.65 -25.00
N LEU A 226 -19.14 -1.51 -24.73
CA LEU A 226 -19.32 -2.10 -23.40
C LEU A 226 -18.10 -2.88 -22.90
N LEU A 227 -17.40 -3.60 -23.78
CA LEU A 227 -16.16 -4.31 -23.42
C LEU A 227 -15.02 -3.33 -23.08
N ARG A 228 -14.91 -2.21 -23.81
CA ARG A 228 -13.94 -1.15 -23.48
C ARG A 228 -14.27 -0.50 -22.14
N ASP A 229 -15.54 -0.19 -21.90
CA ASP A 229 -16.00 0.42 -20.64
C ASP A 229 -15.77 -0.52 -19.46
N ARG A 230 -16.01 -1.82 -19.64
CA ARG A 230 -15.71 -2.85 -18.64
C ARG A 230 -14.24 -2.86 -18.26
N GLU A 231 -13.35 -2.95 -19.25
CA GLU A 231 -11.91 -3.00 -19.00
C GLU A 231 -11.38 -1.68 -18.44
N ALA A 232 -11.87 -0.53 -18.92
CA ALA A 232 -11.54 0.78 -18.36
C ALA A 232 -11.93 0.89 -16.88
N ALA A 233 -13.15 0.48 -16.52
CA ALA A 233 -13.61 0.47 -15.14
C ALA A 233 -12.78 -0.48 -14.25
N LEU A 234 -12.36 -1.63 -14.77
CA LEU A 234 -11.46 -2.55 -14.05
C LEU A 234 -10.09 -1.90 -13.80
N TRP A 235 -9.50 -1.23 -14.80
CA TRP A 235 -8.21 -0.57 -14.65
C TRP A 235 -8.27 0.63 -13.69
N GLU A 236 -9.34 1.42 -13.71
CA GLU A 236 -9.57 2.50 -12.75
C GLU A 236 -9.66 1.97 -11.31
N MET A 237 -10.38 0.86 -11.10
CA MET A 237 -10.44 0.20 -9.80
C MET A 237 -9.08 -0.34 -9.36
N GLU A 238 -8.30 -0.95 -10.27
CA GLU A 238 -6.93 -1.41 -9.97
C GLU A 238 -6.03 -0.23 -9.53
N GLU A 239 -6.07 0.92 -10.23
CA GLU A 239 -5.29 2.11 -9.84
C GLU A 239 -5.74 2.67 -8.50
N HIS A 240 -7.06 2.80 -8.29
CA HIS A 240 -7.63 3.25 -7.03
C HIS A 240 -7.21 2.35 -5.87
N GLN A 241 -7.21 1.03 -6.05
CA GLN A 241 -6.76 0.07 -5.04
C GLN A 241 -5.28 0.26 -4.68
N LEU A 242 -4.41 0.47 -5.68
CA LEU A 242 -2.99 0.70 -5.45
C LEU A 242 -2.77 1.98 -4.63
N GLN A 243 -3.51 3.05 -4.95
CA GLN A 243 -3.44 4.32 -4.21
C GLN A 243 -3.98 4.17 -2.78
N GLU A 244 -5.13 3.55 -2.60
CA GLU A 244 -5.76 3.37 -1.30
C GLU A 244 -4.90 2.48 -0.39
N ARG A 245 -4.34 1.39 -0.92
CA ARG A 245 -3.40 0.52 -0.20
C ARG A 245 -2.17 1.32 0.25
N HIS A 246 -1.62 2.17 -0.62
CA HIS A 246 -0.49 3.02 -0.26
C HIS A 246 -0.84 3.99 0.88
N GLN A 247 -1.97 4.69 0.80
CA GLN A 247 -2.40 5.60 1.86
C GLN A 247 -2.63 4.87 3.19
N LEU A 248 -3.23 3.68 3.16
CA LEU A 248 -3.42 2.86 4.35
C LEU A 248 -2.08 2.49 4.98
N VAL A 249 -1.15 1.91 4.21
CA VAL A 249 0.17 1.52 4.74
C VAL A 249 0.97 2.74 5.23
N LYS A 250 0.85 3.88 4.55
CA LYS A 250 1.46 5.15 4.98
C LYS A 250 0.91 5.63 6.31
N GLN A 251 -0.41 5.54 6.51
CA GLN A 251 -1.03 5.88 7.79
C GLN A 251 -0.61 4.89 8.89
N GLN A 252 -0.58 3.59 8.61
CA GLN A 252 -0.13 2.58 9.57
C GLN A 252 1.33 2.79 10.00
N LEU A 253 2.20 3.18 9.06
CA LEU A 253 3.58 3.54 9.36
C LEU A 253 3.66 4.75 10.29
N LYS A 254 2.87 5.81 10.03
CA LYS A 254 2.78 6.98 10.91
C LYS A 254 2.27 6.62 12.30
N ASP A 255 1.25 5.77 12.41
CA ASP A 255 0.72 5.31 13.69
C ASP A 255 1.80 4.53 14.49
N GLN A 256 2.62 3.71 13.81
CA GLN A 256 3.76 3.01 14.45
C GLN A 256 4.80 3.98 15.00
N TYR A 257 5.25 4.95 14.20
CA TYR A 257 6.22 5.94 14.66
C TYR A 257 5.65 6.87 15.73
N PHE A 258 4.36 7.19 15.66
CA PHE A 258 3.67 7.91 16.73
C PHE A 258 3.75 7.16 18.06
N LEU A 259 3.45 5.86 18.06
CA LEU A 259 3.58 5.01 19.24
C LEU A 259 5.04 4.96 19.74
N GLN A 260 6.01 4.75 18.84
CA GLN A 260 7.44 4.72 19.18
C GLN A 260 7.91 6.04 19.81
N ARG A 261 7.49 7.19 19.28
CA ARG A 261 7.79 8.51 19.88
C ARG A 261 7.20 8.63 21.29
N HIS A 262 5.96 8.20 21.47
CA HIS A 262 5.31 8.24 22.79
C HIS A 262 6.03 7.34 23.81
N GLU A 263 6.39 6.12 23.42
CA GLU A 263 7.13 5.18 24.26
C GLU A 263 8.54 5.67 24.58
N LEU A 264 9.22 6.30 23.61
CA LEU A 264 10.53 6.92 23.82
C LEU A 264 10.45 8.03 24.86
N LEU A 265 9.45 8.91 24.79
CA LEU A 265 9.26 9.97 25.79
C LEU A 265 8.99 9.41 27.18
N ARG A 266 8.20 8.33 27.30
CA ARG A 266 8.00 7.63 28.59
C ARG A 266 9.29 7.01 29.12
N LYS A 267 10.11 6.40 28.25
CA LYS A 267 11.45 5.91 28.62
C LYS A 267 12.32 7.04 29.15
N HIS A 268 12.34 8.18 28.45
CA HIS A 268 13.12 9.35 28.81
C HIS A 268 12.71 9.94 30.16
N GLU A 269 11.40 9.98 30.44
CA GLU A 269 10.88 10.41 31.74
C GLU A 269 11.41 9.52 32.87
N LYS A 270 11.40 8.20 32.70
CA LYS A 270 11.94 7.26 33.69
C LYS A 270 13.46 7.37 33.86
N GLU A 271 14.22 7.50 32.77
CA GLU A 271 15.67 7.75 32.83
C GLU A 271 15.98 9.04 33.61
N ARG A 272 15.19 10.10 33.40
CA ARG A 272 15.36 11.39 34.07
C ARG A 272 15.03 11.31 35.56
N GLU A 273 13.95 10.62 35.94
CA GLU A 273 13.62 10.33 37.34
C GLU A 273 14.76 9.55 38.03
N GLN A 274 15.34 8.55 37.35
CA GLN A 274 16.44 7.75 37.87
C GLN A 274 17.70 8.59 38.08
N MET A 275 18.06 9.43 37.11
CA MET A 275 19.21 10.35 37.22
C MET A 275 19.03 11.36 38.36
N GLN A 276 17.82 11.90 38.53
CA GLN A 276 17.50 12.80 39.64
C GLN A 276 17.66 12.10 41.01
N ARG A 277 17.13 10.88 41.16
CA ARG A 277 17.29 10.07 42.39
C ARG A 277 18.77 9.78 42.67
N TYR A 278 19.55 9.45 41.65
CA TYR A 278 20.99 9.22 41.77
C TYR A 278 21.73 10.48 42.23
N ASN A 279 21.54 11.60 41.55
CA ASN A 279 22.17 12.89 41.88
C ASN A 279 21.80 13.34 43.31
N GLN A 280 20.53 13.24 43.69
CA GLN A 280 20.07 13.57 45.04
C GLN A 280 20.78 12.73 46.10
N ARG A 281 20.97 11.43 45.84
CA ARG A 281 21.67 10.53 46.76
C ARG A 281 23.15 10.88 46.90
N MET A 282 23.82 11.26 45.82
CA MET A 282 25.22 11.70 45.84
C MET A 282 25.41 12.96 46.69
N ILE A 283 24.50 13.93 46.56
CA ILE A 283 24.47 15.14 47.40
C ILE A 283 24.28 14.76 48.88
N GLU A 284 23.32 13.89 49.19
CA GLU A 284 23.04 13.49 50.57
C GLU A 284 24.23 12.76 51.21
N GLN A 285 24.88 11.86 50.47
CA GLN A 285 26.09 11.18 50.94
C GLN A 285 27.23 12.17 51.25
N LEU A 286 27.40 13.20 50.43
CA LEU A 286 28.38 14.26 50.69
C LEU A 286 28.03 15.04 51.96
N LYS A 287 26.75 15.42 52.15
CA LYS A 287 26.28 16.11 53.37
C LYS A 287 26.55 15.30 54.62
N VAL A 288 26.23 14.00 54.60
CA VAL A 288 26.50 13.09 55.73
C VAL A 288 27.99 13.03 56.05
N ARG A 289 28.86 12.93 55.03
CA ARG A 289 30.32 12.96 55.22
C ARG A 289 30.78 14.28 55.85
N GLN A 290 30.33 15.41 55.32
CA GLN A 290 30.67 16.73 55.85
C GLN A 290 30.20 16.91 57.30
N GLN A 291 29.01 16.40 57.64
CA GLN A 291 28.48 16.43 59.01
C GLN A 291 29.35 15.61 59.97
N GLN A 292 29.79 14.41 59.55
CA GLN A 292 30.70 13.57 60.33
C GLN A 292 32.07 14.26 60.55
N GLU A 293 32.63 14.88 59.51
CA GLU A 293 33.89 15.63 59.59
C GLU A 293 33.77 16.85 60.52
N LYS A 294 32.67 17.61 60.44
CA LYS A 294 32.37 18.74 61.34
C LYS A 294 32.24 18.28 62.79
N ALA A 295 31.61 17.13 63.04
CA ALA A 295 31.44 16.57 64.39
C ALA A 295 32.75 16.07 65.00
N ARG A 296 33.70 15.57 64.17
CA ARG A 296 35.00 15.05 64.63
C ARG A 296 36.02 16.16 64.90
N LEU A 297 36.02 17.24 64.12
CA LEU A 297 37.05 18.29 64.18
C LEU A 297 37.24 18.89 65.60
N PRO A 298 36.20 19.28 66.36
CA PRO A 298 36.38 19.83 67.70
C PRO A 298 37.03 18.86 68.70
N LYS A 299 36.83 17.54 68.52
CA LYS A 299 37.47 16.52 69.35
C LYS A 299 38.97 16.46 69.04
N ILE A 300 39.32 16.47 67.75
CA ILE A 300 40.70 16.48 67.25
C ILE A 300 41.43 17.75 67.72
N GLN A 301 40.83 18.92 67.53
CA GLN A 301 41.39 20.21 67.99
C GLN A 301 41.68 20.22 69.49
N ARG A 302 40.77 19.66 70.32
CA ARG A 302 40.99 19.54 71.77
C ARG A 302 42.15 18.61 72.11
N SER A 303 42.25 17.43 71.48
CA SER A 303 43.36 16.51 71.75
C SER A 303 44.70 17.09 71.29
N GLU A 304 44.75 17.69 70.10
CA GLU A 304 45.97 18.30 69.58
C GLU A 304 46.38 19.53 70.38
N GLY A 305 45.43 20.38 70.74
CA GLY A 305 45.69 21.58 71.56
C GLY A 305 46.32 21.21 72.90
N LYS A 306 45.85 20.12 73.54
CA LYS A 306 46.48 19.57 74.76
C LYS A 306 47.92 19.14 74.51
N THR A 307 48.18 18.38 73.45
CA THR A 307 49.54 17.91 73.11
C THR A 307 50.47 19.08 72.78
N ARG A 308 50.01 20.05 71.96
CA ARG A 308 50.79 21.25 71.61
C ARG A 308 51.09 22.11 72.84
N MET A 309 50.12 22.31 73.73
CA MET A 309 50.32 23.02 75.00
C MET A 309 51.34 22.31 75.90
N ALA A 310 51.27 20.97 76.00
CA ALA A 310 52.25 20.20 76.77
C ALA A 310 53.67 20.33 76.20
N MET A 311 53.80 20.25 74.87
CA MET A 311 55.09 20.47 74.17
C MET A 311 55.62 21.90 74.39
N TYR A 312 54.76 22.91 74.31
CA TYR A 312 55.14 24.30 74.54
C TYR A 312 55.61 24.55 75.98
N LYS A 313 54.89 24.02 76.98
CA LYS A 313 55.31 24.08 78.39
C LYS A 313 56.66 23.40 78.62
N LYS A 314 56.89 22.24 77.99
CA LYS A 314 58.17 21.54 78.04
C LYS A 314 59.30 22.36 77.39
N SER A 315 59.03 23.01 76.25
CA SER A 315 59.99 23.91 75.59
C SER A 315 60.32 25.14 76.43
N LEU A 316 59.33 25.75 77.09
CA LEU A 316 59.55 26.85 78.04
C LEU A 316 60.40 26.42 79.23
N HIS A 317 60.28 25.19 79.70
CA HIS A 317 61.10 24.67 80.79
C HIS A 317 62.57 24.46 80.38
N ILE A 318 62.83 24.12 79.11
CA ILE A 318 64.18 23.86 78.60
C ILE A 318 64.90 25.17 78.20
N ASN A 319 64.19 26.10 77.55
CA ASN A 319 64.79 27.30 76.94
C ASN A 319 64.44 28.61 77.66
N GLY A 320 63.54 28.58 78.66
CA GLY A 320 62.98 29.79 79.26
C GLY A 320 63.76 30.29 80.47
N GLY A 321 64.73 31.17 80.26
CA GLY A 321 65.17 32.11 81.29
C GLY A 321 64.14 33.24 81.41
N GLY A 322 63.57 33.43 82.61
CA GLY A 322 62.57 34.46 82.87
C GLY A 322 61.77 34.22 84.17
N SER A 323 61.11 35.25 84.67
CA SER A 323 60.30 35.17 85.90
C SER A 323 59.05 34.30 85.70
N ALA A 324 58.52 33.72 86.78
CA ALA A 324 57.27 32.96 86.76
C ALA A 324 56.08 33.75 86.19
N ALA A 325 56.09 35.09 86.32
CA ALA A 325 55.09 35.97 85.73
C ALA A 325 55.20 36.00 84.18
N GLU A 326 56.42 36.07 83.65
CA GLU A 326 56.68 36.09 82.21
C GLU A 326 56.35 34.74 81.56
N GLN A 327 56.62 33.62 82.26
CA GLN A 327 56.23 32.29 81.80
C GLN A 327 54.70 32.13 81.74
N ARG A 328 53.96 32.69 82.70
CA ARG A 328 52.48 32.70 82.67
C ARG A 328 51.94 33.51 81.49
N GLU A 329 52.53 34.66 81.20
CA GLU A 329 52.13 35.50 80.06
C GLU A 329 52.43 34.82 78.72
N LYS A 330 53.59 34.17 78.58
CA LYS A 330 53.94 33.36 77.39
C LYS A 330 52.95 32.21 77.16
N ILE A 331 52.52 31.51 78.21
CA ILE A 331 51.49 30.46 78.12
C ILE A 331 50.13 31.04 77.67
N LYS A 332 49.75 32.21 78.17
CA LYS A 332 48.51 32.89 77.78
C LYS A 332 48.54 33.29 76.30
N GLN A 333 49.64 33.87 75.83
CA GLN A 333 49.84 34.24 74.43
C GLN A 333 49.78 33.01 73.51
N PHE A 334 50.42 31.90 73.91
CA PHE A 334 50.33 30.64 73.16
C PHE A 334 48.90 30.10 73.11
N SER A 335 48.13 30.19 74.20
CA SER A 335 46.72 29.78 74.21
C SER A 335 45.88 30.62 73.23
N GLN A 336 46.09 31.94 73.19
CA GLN A 336 45.40 32.83 72.24
C GLN A 336 45.81 32.53 70.79
N GLN A 337 47.08 32.21 70.54
CA GLN A 337 47.55 31.82 69.22
C GLN A 337 46.96 30.47 68.77
N GLU A 338 46.87 29.50 69.67
CA GLU A 338 46.24 28.20 69.41
C GLU A 338 44.74 28.34 69.14
N GLU A 339 44.04 29.23 69.85
CA GLU A 339 42.63 29.54 69.58
C GLU A 339 42.44 30.17 68.18
N LYS A 340 43.31 31.11 67.79
CA LYS A 340 43.33 31.69 66.44
C LYS A 340 43.57 30.61 65.38
N ARG A 341 44.52 29.69 65.60
CA ARG A 341 44.78 28.54 64.70
C ARG A 341 43.54 27.67 64.54
N GLN A 342 42.91 27.28 65.64
CA GLN A 342 41.71 26.44 65.62
C GLN A 342 40.53 27.13 64.91
N LYS A 343 40.37 28.44 65.09
CA LYS A 343 39.37 29.24 64.36
C LYS A 343 39.64 29.26 62.85
N SER A 344 40.90 29.47 62.44
CA SER A 344 41.31 29.44 61.04
C SER A 344 41.09 28.07 60.39
N GLU A 345 41.40 27.00 61.10
CA GLU A 345 41.19 25.61 60.62
C GLU A 345 39.70 25.29 60.44
N ARG A 346 38.82 25.76 61.35
CA ARG A 346 37.36 25.64 61.16
C ARG A 346 36.87 26.38 59.93
N LEU A 347 37.39 27.59 59.69
CA LEU A 347 37.05 28.37 58.49
C LEU A 347 37.52 27.66 57.20
N GLN A 348 38.73 27.13 57.20
CA GLN A 348 39.27 26.39 56.06
C GLN A 348 38.46 25.10 55.79
N GLN A 349 38.04 24.38 56.85
CA GLN A 349 37.15 23.23 56.70
C GLN A 349 35.81 23.63 56.10
N GLN A 350 35.21 24.73 56.55
CA GLN A 350 33.96 25.24 56.00
C GLN A 350 34.09 25.58 54.52
N GLN A 351 35.12 26.34 54.12
CA GLN A 351 35.38 26.68 52.72
C GLN A 351 35.59 25.43 51.86
N LYS A 352 36.30 24.43 52.37
CA LYS A 352 36.45 23.13 51.69
C LYS A 352 35.11 22.45 51.47
N HIS A 353 34.23 22.43 52.47
CA HIS A 353 32.90 21.83 52.37
C HIS A 353 32.00 22.59 51.37
N GLU A 354 32.06 23.91 51.36
CA GLU A 354 31.34 24.75 50.39
C GLU A 354 31.82 24.50 48.95
N ASN A 355 33.13 24.43 48.73
CA ASN A 355 33.69 24.11 47.41
C ASN A 355 33.27 22.71 46.94
N GLN A 356 33.38 21.69 47.79
CA GLN A 356 32.92 20.33 47.47
C GLN A 356 31.42 20.27 47.14
N MET A 357 30.60 21.06 47.83
CA MET A 357 29.16 21.13 47.54
C MET A 357 28.91 21.78 46.18
N ARG A 358 29.63 22.86 45.85
CA ARG A 358 29.55 23.51 44.55
C ARG A 358 29.92 22.55 43.42
N ASP A 359 31.03 21.84 43.56
CA ASP A 359 31.50 20.87 42.55
C ASP A 359 30.50 19.72 42.39
N MET A 360 29.90 19.24 43.49
CA MET A 360 28.88 18.18 43.45
C MET A 360 27.60 18.63 42.73
N LEU A 361 27.14 19.85 42.98
CA LEU A 361 25.98 20.41 42.28
C LEU A 361 26.26 20.60 40.80
N ALA A 362 27.43 21.14 40.44
CA ALA A 362 27.87 21.27 39.06
C ALA A 362 27.93 19.91 38.33
N GLN A 363 28.42 18.86 39.00
CA GLN A 363 28.39 17.51 38.44
C GLN A 363 26.97 16.98 38.25
N CYS A 364 26.07 17.23 39.20
CA CYS A 364 24.66 16.82 39.06
C CYS A 364 23.98 17.52 37.88
N GLU A 365 24.23 18.82 37.70
CA GLU A 365 23.74 19.59 36.56
C GLU A 365 24.31 19.06 35.24
N SER A 366 25.62 18.80 35.19
CA SER A 366 26.28 18.21 34.01
C SER A 366 25.66 16.86 33.64
N ASN A 367 25.44 15.98 34.62
CA ASN A 367 24.82 14.66 34.39
C ASN A 367 23.41 14.80 33.78
N MET A 368 22.63 15.79 34.24
CA MET A 368 21.30 16.06 33.70
C MET A 368 21.35 16.62 32.28
N SER A 369 22.30 17.52 32.00
CA SER A 369 22.49 18.10 30.67
C SER A 369 22.92 17.05 29.65
N GLU A 370 23.88 16.19 30.00
CA GLU A 370 24.34 15.10 29.14
C GLU A 370 23.22 14.10 28.84
N LEU A 371 22.44 13.72 29.85
CA LEU A 371 21.26 12.87 29.65
C LEU A 371 20.25 13.53 28.70
N GLN A 372 19.96 14.81 28.87
CA GLN A 372 19.04 15.54 28.00
C GLN A 372 19.55 15.59 26.55
N GLN A 373 20.86 15.77 26.36
CA GLN A 373 21.47 15.75 25.03
C GLN A 373 21.28 14.39 24.35
N LEU A 374 21.63 13.30 25.05
CA LEU A 374 21.44 11.93 24.52
C LEU A 374 19.97 11.64 24.18
N GLN A 375 19.05 12.15 25.00
CA GLN A 375 17.61 12.05 24.76
C GLN A 375 17.17 12.82 23.50
N ASN A 376 17.70 14.03 23.29
CA ASN A 376 17.41 14.80 22.09
C ASN A 376 17.95 14.09 20.83
N GLU A 377 19.17 13.55 20.89
CA GLU A 377 19.77 12.78 19.80
C GLU A 377 18.92 11.54 19.44
N LYS A 378 18.45 10.78 20.44
CA LYS A 378 17.52 9.66 20.22
C LYS A 378 16.23 10.09 19.53
N CYS A 379 15.65 11.23 19.92
CA CYS A 379 14.44 11.76 19.30
C CYS A 379 14.69 12.19 17.84
N HIS A 380 15.80 12.88 17.57
CA HIS A 380 16.20 13.29 16.22
C HIS A 380 16.37 12.07 15.31
N LEU A 381 17.12 11.07 15.74
CA LEU A 381 17.34 9.84 14.97
C LEU A 381 16.02 9.11 14.67
N LEU A 382 15.07 9.09 15.61
CA LEU A 382 13.77 8.47 15.39
C LEU A 382 12.96 9.20 14.30
N VAL A 383 12.96 10.54 14.31
CA VAL A 383 12.26 11.36 13.32
C VAL A 383 12.93 11.28 11.94
N GLU A 384 14.27 11.27 11.90
CA GLU A 384 15.01 11.05 10.64
C GLU A 384 14.68 9.69 10.04
N HIS A 385 14.67 8.63 10.88
CA HIS A 385 14.33 7.30 10.44
C HIS A 385 12.88 7.19 9.93
N GLU A 386 11.92 7.82 10.62
CA GLU A 386 10.53 7.95 10.15
C GLU A 386 10.46 8.62 8.77
N THR A 387 11.14 9.75 8.62
CA THR A 387 11.17 10.51 7.37
C THR A 387 11.74 9.68 6.23
N GLN A 388 12.84 8.97 6.47
CA GLN A 388 13.46 8.08 5.49
C GLN A 388 12.53 6.92 5.11
N LYS A 389 11.85 6.29 6.07
CA LYS A 389 10.90 5.20 5.78
C LYS A 389 9.68 5.68 5.01
N LEU A 390 9.13 6.84 5.34
CA LEU A 390 8.01 7.43 4.59
C LEU A 390 8.43 7.75 3.16
N LYS A 391 9.61 8.32 2.97
CA LYS A 391 10.17 8.60 1.64
C LYS A 391 10.36 7.32 0.83
N ALA A 392 10.97 6.29 1.41
CA ALA A 392 11.17 5.00 0.73
C ALA A 392 9.83 4.32 0.38
N LEU A 393 8.81 4.44 1.23
CA LEU A 393 7.46 3.94 0.95
C LEU A 393 6.82 4.68 -0.25
N ASP A 394 6.94 6.01 -0.29
CA ASP A 394 6.43 6.83 -1.41
C ASP A 394 7.16 6.48 -2.72
N GLU A 395 8.49 6.32 -2.69
CA GLU A 395 9.31 5.93 -3.83
C GLU A 395 8.92 4.53 -4.35
N SER A 396 8.75 3.56 -3.44
CA SER A 396 8.31 2.21 -3.79
C SER A 396 6.91 2.20 -4.42
N HIS A 397 5.98 3.00 -3.91
CA HIS A 397 4.65 3.15 -4.49
C HIS A 397 4.69 3.76 -5.89
N ASN A 398 5.48 4.81 -6.09
CA ASN A 398 5.65 5.43 -7.40
C ASN A 398 6.24 4.46 -8.43
N GLN A 399 7.21 3.64 -8.02
CA GLN A 399 7.78 2.61 -8.87
C GLN A 399 6.75 1.52 -9.21
N ASN A 400 5.95 1.07 -8.24
CA ASN A 400 4.86 0.12 -8.47
C ASN A 400 3.82 0.67 -9.46
N LEU A 401 3.39 1.93 -9.30
CA LEU A 401 2.48 2.58 -10.24
C LEU A 401 3.06 2.65 -11.65
N LYS A 402 4.35 2.92 -11.79
CA LYS A 402 5.03 2.91 -13.09
C LYS A 402 4.98 1.52 -13.73
N GLU A 403 5.33 0.48 -12.98
CA GLU A 403 5.28 -0.91 -13.46
C GLU A 403 3.87 -1.36 -13.83
N TRP A 404 2.87 -0.98 -13.04
CA TRP A 404 1.47 -1.25 -13.34
C TRP A 404 1.05 -0.55 -14.65
N ARG A 405 1.39 0.73 -14.84
CA ARG A 405 1.13 1.45 -16.10
C ARG A 405 1.84 0.82 -17.29
N ASP A 406 3.06 0.34 -17.11
CA ASP A 406 3.81 -0.32 -18.18
C ASP A 406 3.21 -1.68 -18.55
N LYS A 407 2.64 -2.43 -17.59
CA LYS A 407 1.85 -3.65 -17.83
C LYS A 407 0.46 -3.37 -18.42
N LEU A 408 -0.10 -2.19 -18.17
CA LEU A 408 -1.42 -1.80 -18.67
C LEU A 408 -1.43 -1.55 -20.19
N ARG A 409 -0.37 -0.93 -20.71
CA ARG A 409 -0.25 -0.63 -22.16
C ARG A 409 -0.43 -1.86 -23.07
N PRO A 410 0.29 -2.99 -22.87
CA PRO A 410 0.09 -4.17 -23.69
C PRO A 410 -1.29 -4.81 -23.50
N ARG A 411 -1.87 -4.79 -22.28
CA ARG A 411 -3.26 -5.25 -22.05
C ARG A 411 -4.26 -4.46 -22.90
N LYS A 412 -4.16 -3.13 -22.90
CA LYS A 412 -5.01 -2.25 -23.72
C LYS A 412 -4.84 -2.52 -25.21
N LYS A 413 -3.60 -2.73 -25.66
CA LYS A 413 -3.30 -3.05 -27.06
C LYS A 413 -3.92 -4.40 -27.47
N ALA A 414 -3.74 -5.43 -26.65
CA ALA A 414 -4.30 -6.77 -26.90
C ALA A 414 -5.83 -6.73 -26.96
N LEU A 415 -6.48 -5.98 -26.06
CA LEU A 415 -7.93 -5.76 -26.10
C LEU A 415 -8.37 -5.17 -27.45
N GLU A 416 -7.74 -4.07 -27.88
CA GLU A 416 -8.11 -3.45 -29.17
C GLU A 416 -7.80 -4.35 -30.38
N GLU A 417 -6.73 -5.13 -30.34
CA GLU A 417 -6.41 -6.13 -31.38
C GLU A 417 -7.53 -7.20 -31.48
N ASP A 418 -8.02 -7.69 -30.34
CA ASP A 418 -9.11 -8.67 -30.26
C ASP A 418 -10.45 -8.11 -30.77
N LEU A 419 -10.81 -6.87 -30.37
CA LEU A 419 -12.01 -6.19 -30.87
C LEU A 419 -11.93 -5.96 -32.39
N ASN A 420 -10.77 -5.55 -32.90
CA ASN A 420 -10.56 -5.38 -34.34
C ASN A 420 -10.57 -6.71 -35.10
N GLN A 421 -10.07 -7.79 -34.52
CA GLN A 421 -10.15 -9.13 -35.08
C GLN A 421 -11.62 -9.57 -35.21
N LYS A 422 -12.44 -9.40 -34.17
CA LYS A 422 -13.88 -9.71 -34.22
C LYS A 422 -14.63 -8.90 -35.27
N LYS A 423 -14.27 -7.63 -35.45
CA LYS A 423 -14.82 -6.79 -36.52
C LYS A 423 -14.49 -7.36 -37.91
N ARG A 424 -13.23 -7.71 -38.15
CA ARG A 424 -12.78 -8.32 -39.42
C ARG A 424 -13.48 -9.67 -39.68
N GLU A 425 -13.64 -10.50 -38.65
CA GLU A 425 -14.36 -11.78 -38.75
C GLU A 425 -15.83 -11.56 -39.17
N GLN A 426 -16.52 -10.59 -38.58
CA GLN A 426 -17.91 -10.26 -38.95
C GLN A 426 -18.00 -9.72 -40.38
N GLU A 427 -17.09 -8.84 -40.78
CA GLU A 427 -17.03 -8.32 -42.15
C GLU A 427 -16.82 -9.45 -43.17
N MET A 428 -15.91 -10.38 -42.88
CA MET A 428 -15.66 -11.56 -43.72
C MET A 428 -16.88 -12.49 -43.78
N PHE A 429 -17.56 -12.73 -42.66
CA PHE A 429 -18.78 -13.55 -42.61
C PHE A 429 -19.85 -13.01 -43.56
N PHE A 430 -20.08 -11.70 -43.54
CA PHE A 430 -21.02 -11.07 -44.46
C PHE A 430 -20.49 -11.00 -45.90
N LYS A 431 -19.20 -10.86 -46.14
CA LYS A 431 -18.65 -10.89 -47.51
C LYS A 431 -18.80 -12.26 -48.17
N LEU A 432 -18.42 -13.33 -47.47
CA LEU A 432 -18.55 -14.71 -47.93
C LEU A 432 -20.01 -15.11 -48.21
N SER A 433 -20.94 -14.60 -47.39
CA SER A 433 -22.37 -14.80 -47.62
C SER A 433 -22.88 -14.10 -48.90
N GLU A 434 -22.13 -13.12 -49.45
CA GLU A 434 -22.47 -12.40 -50.70
C GLU A 434 -21.92 -13.11 -51.93
N GLU A 435 -20.75 -13.71 -51.80
CA GLU A 435 -20.11 -14.49 -52.85
C GLU A 435 -20.78 -15.87 -53.03
N ALA A 436 -21.33 -16.45 -51.96
CA ALA A 436 -22.01 -17.76 -51.99
C ALA A 436 -23.34 -17.80 -52.78
N GLU A 437 -23.97 -16.65 -53.05
CA GLU A 437 -25.20 -16.54 -53.86
C GLU A 437 -24.94 -16.37 -55.37
N CYS A 438 -23.67 -16.30 -55.78
CA CYS A 438 -23.27 -16.47 -57.17
C CYS A 438 -22.99 -17.95 -57.48
N PRO A 439 -24.04 -18.76 -57.69
CA PRO A 439 -23.98 -19.72 -58.77
C PRO A 439 -25.21 -19.61 -59.69
N ASN A 440 -24.95 -19.68 -60.99
CA ASN A 440 -25.93 -20.01 -62.01
C ASN A 440 -26.84 -21.17 -61.53
N PRO A 441 -28.17 -21.09 -61.71
CA PRO A 441 -29.03 -22.20 -61.35
C PRO A 441 -28.91 -23.26 -62.43
N THR A 442 -28.12 -24.29 -62.17
CA THR A 442 -28.34 -25.61 -62.80
C THR A 442 -28.50 -26.64 -61.71
N THR A 443 -29.77 -27.02 -61.55
CA THR A 443 -30.34 -28.21 -60.88
C THR A 443 -30.26 -28.36 -59.35
N PRO A 444 -31.31 -28.96 -58.74
CA PRO A 444 -31.50 -29.00 -57.30
C PRO A 444 -30.91 -30.30 -56.72
N SER A 445 -30.17 -30.18 -55.61
CA SER A 445 -30.11 -31.12 -54.48
C SER A 445 -28.77 -30.97 -53.77
N LYS A 446 -28.79 -30.38 -52.57
CA LYS A 446 -28.19 -30.95 -51.36
C LYS A 446 -28.42 -30.01 -50.17
N ALA A 447 -28.89 -30.62 -49.08
CA ALA A 447 -29.20 -29.99 -47.81
C ALA A 447 -28.05 -29.14 -47.28
N ALA A 448 -28.40 -27.94 -46.78
CA ALA A 448 -27.55 -27.15 -45.92
C ALA A 448 -27.17 -27.98 -44.69
N LYS A 449 -25.89 -28.30 -44.55
CA LYS A 449 -25.37 -28.92 -43.33
C LYS A 449 -25.30 -27.84 -42.25
N PHE A 450 -26.19 -27.96 -41.27
CA PHE A 450 -26.01 -27.40 -39.95
C PHE A 450 -24.64 -27.85 -39.42
N PHE A 451 -23.79 -26.89 -39.01
CA PHE A 451 -22.64 -27.20 -38.16
C PHE A 451 -23.15 -27.32 -36.71
N PRO A 452 -22.93 -28.45 -36.03
CA PRO A 452 -23.14 -28.55 -34.60
C PRO A 452 -22.02 -27.82 -33.87
N TYR A 453 -22.41 -27.01 -32.90
CA TYR A 453 -21.55 -26.34 -31.94
C TYR A 453 -20.85 -27.39 -31.06
N ASN A 454 -19.53 -27.50 -31.15
CA ASN A 454 -18.74 -28.27 -30.19
C ASN A 454 -18.57 -27.43 -28.92
N SER A 455 -19.29 -27.78 -27.87
CA SER A 455 -18.94 -27.42 -26.49
C SER A 455 -18.17 -28.59 -25.90
N ALA A 456 -16.84 -28.48 -25.91
CA ALA A 456 -15.95 -29.28 -25.09
C ALA A 456 -14.58 -28.60 -25.10
N ASP A 457 -14.34 -27.74 -24.11
CA ASP A 457 -13.03 -27.60 -23.47
C ASP A 457 -13.24 -26.90 -22.12
N ALA A 458 -13.43 -27.73 -21.10
CA ALA A 458 -13.17 -27.40 -19.71
C ALA A 458 -12.50 -28.62 -19.08
N SER A 459 -11.18 -28.54 -18.93
CA SER A 459 -10.39 -29.25 -17.94
C SER A 459 -9.20 -28.37 -17.59
#